data_AF-A0A7K4CU59-F1
#
_entry.id   AF-A0A7K4CU59-F1
#
_cell.length_a   1.000
_cell.length_b   1.000
_cell.length_c   1.000
_cell.angle_alpha   90.00
_cell.angle_beta   90.00
_cell.angle_gamma   90.00
#
_symmetry.space_group_name_H-M   'P 1'
#
loop_
_entity.id
_entity.type
_entity.pdbx_description
1 polymer ?
#
loop_
_entity_poly.entity_id
_entity_poly.type
_entity_poly.pdbx_seq_one_letter_code
_entity_poly.pdbx_strand_id
1 'polypeptide(L)'
;MVQFNTQAWADEFARCLNNNPNYEKSAKMWEGALVLEFKAEEKKLASDIRLWLDLWHGKCRSARFLHDGEDSPHEFTIGAAESVWHNLVTGALDPTKAMMSGK
;
A
#
# COMPACT_ATOMS: atom_id res chain seq x y z
N MET A 1 -18.47 3.26 -5.31
CA MET A 1 -17.01 3.04 -5.43
C MET A 1 -16.36 4.03 -4.47
N VAL A 2 -15.52 3.55 -3.54
CA VAL A 2 -14.89 4.44 -2.53
C VAL A 2 -13.75 5.22 -3.19
N GLN A 3 -13.66 6.51 -2.93
CA GLN A 3 -12.67 7.39 -3.57
C GLN A 3 -11.26 7.12 -3.03
N PHE A 4 -10.29 6.92 -3.91
CA PHE A 4 -8.88 6.76 -3.54
C PHE A 4 -8.36 7.98 -2.76
N ASN A 5 -7.36 7.77 -1.90
CA ASN A 5 -6.80 8.80 -1.01
C ASN A 5 -7.82 9.38 -0.01
N THR A 6 -8.74 8.55 0.49
CA THR A 6 -9.67 8.90 1.58
C THR A 6 -9.60 7.86 2.70
N GLN A 7 -9.95 8.25 3.93
CA GLN A 7 -9.95 7.30 5.05
C GLN A 7 -10.87 6.10 4.78
N ALA A 8 -12.05 6.34 4.20
CA ALA A 8 -12.97 5.26 3.83
C ALA A 8 -12.34 4.23 2.88
N TRP A 9 -11.43 4.66 2.00
CA TRP A 9 -10.71 3.74 1.12
C TRP A 9 -9.68 2.91 1.88
N ALA A 10 -8.95 3.53 2.80
CA ALA A 10 -7.99 2.83 3.65
C ALA A 10 -8.68 1.79 4.54
N ASP A 11 -9.82 2.14 5.13
CA ASP A 11 -10.64 1.23 5.94
C ASP A 11 -11.13 0.04 5.10
N GLU A 12 -11.60 0.30 3.87
CA GLU A 12 -12.03 -0.76 2.96
C GLU A 12 -10.86 -1.65 2.52
N PHE A 13 -9.67 -1.09 2.31
CA PHE A 13 -8.47 -1.85 2.00
C PHE A 13 -8.07 -2.78 3.16
N ALA A 14 -8.05 -2.26 4.39
CA ALA A 14 -7.81 -3.07 5.59
C ALA A 14 -8.86 -4.18 5.74
N ARG A 15 -10.14 -3.87 5.48
CA ARG A 15 -11.24 -4.86 5.48
C ARG A 15 -11.03 -5.95 4.44
N CYS A 16 -10.57 -5.59 3.24
CA CYS A 16 -10.27 -6.56 2.17
C CYS A 16 -9.12 -7.49 2.54
N LEU A 17 -8.03 -6.95 3.12
CA LEU A 17 -6.92 -7.76 3.63
C LEU A 17 -7.38 -8.75 4.71
N ASN A 18 -8.13 -8.26 5.70
CA ASN A 18 -8.60 -9.08 6.82
C ASN A 18 -9.60 -10.17 6.41
N ASN A 19 -10.30 -10.01 5.29
CA ASN A 19 -11.22 -11.00 4.74
C ASN A 19 -10.60 -11.88 3.65
N ASN A 20 -9.27 -11.82 3.46
CA ASN A 20 -8.56 -12.62 2.47
C ASN A 20 -7.76 -13.75 3.13
N PRO A 21 -8.22 -15.02 3.06
CA PRO A 21 -7.52 -16.15 3.68
C PRO A 21 -6.12 -16.39 3.10
N ASN A 22 -5.90 -16.07 1.83
CA ASN A 22 -4.58 -16.23 1.20
C ASN A 22 -3.59 -15.21 1.74
N TYR A 23 -4.04 -13.97 1.99
CA TYR A 23 -3.23 -12.94 2.63
C TYR A 23 -2.90 -13.35 4.07
N GLU A 24 -3.92 -13.72 4.87
CA GLU A 24 -3.73 -14.14 6.26
C GLU A 24 -2.71 -15.27 6.39
N LYS A 25 -2.80 -16.28 5.52
CA LYS A 25 -1.85 -17.39 5.49
C LYS A 25 -0.44 -16.94 5.10
N SER A 26 -0.31 -16.11 4.07
CA SER A 26 0.99 -15.69 3.52
C SER A 26 1.73 -14.72 4.45
N ALA A 27 1.00 -13.86 5.16
CA ALA A 27 1.55 -12.84 6.05
C ALA A 27 1.55 -13.25 7.54
N LYS A 28 1.36 -14.55 7.85
CA LYS A 28 1.25 -15.06 9.24
C LYS A 28 2.46 -14.71 10.13
N MET A 29 3.66 -14.64 9.56
CA MET A 29 4.89 -14.33 10.29
C MET A 29 5.31 -12.87 10.14
N TRP A 30 4.52 -12.06 9.43
CA TRP A 30 4.82 -10.65 9.23
C TRP A 30 4.53 -9.86 10.51
N GLU A 31 5.48 -9.03 10.89
CA GLU A 31 5.38 -8.05 11.96
C GLU A 31 5.91 -6.72 11.43
N GLY A 32 5.31 -5.61 11.83
CA GLY A 32 5.77 -4.28 11.47
C GLY A 32 4.86 -3.55 10.49
N ALA A 33 4.82 -2.23 10.63
CA ALA A 33 4.06 -1.39 9.73
C ALA A 33 4.78 -1.21 8.38
N LEU A 34 3.99 -1.10 7.32
CA LEU A 34 4.42 -0.94 5.94
C LEU A 34 3.85 0.37 5.38
N VAL A 35 4.68 1.15 4.71
CA VAL A 35 4.24 2.31 3.93
C VAL A 35 4.28 1.97 2.45
N LEU A 36 3.17 2.22 1.75
CA LEU A 36 3.11 2.23 0.29
C LEU A 36 3.17 3.68 -0.19
N GLU A 37 4.20 4.02 -0.94
CA GLU A 37 4.40 5.37 -1.48
C GLU A 37 4.11 5.39 -2.99
N PHE A 38 3.19 6.27 -3.38
CA PHE A 38 2.76 6.51 -4.74
C PHE A 38 3.35 7.85 -5.17
N LYS A 39 4.46 7.81 -5.91
CA LYS A 39 5.13 9.01 -6.41
C LYS A 39 4.33 9.60 -7.56
N ALA A 40 4.01 10.88 -7.45
CA ALA A 40 3.29 11.61 -8.48
C ALA A 40 4.15 11.69 -9.75
N GLU A 41 3.53 11.32 -10.87
CA GLU A 41 3.98 11.72 -12.19
C GLU A 41 3.03 12.85 -12.60
N GLU A 42 3.54 13.91 -13.25
CA GLU A 42 2.92 15.24 -13.45
C GLU A 42 1.46 15.29 -14.00
N LYS A 43 0.80 14.15 -14.23
CA LYS A 43 -0.47 14.03 -14.95
C LYS A 43 -1.63 13.37 -14.21
N LYS A 44 -1.48 12.67 -13.07
CA LYS A 44 -2.66 12.05 -12.40
C LYS A 44 -2.74 12.28 -10.89
N LEU A 45 -1.62 12.30 -10.18
CA LEU A 45 -1.56 12.71 -8.78
C LEU A 45 -1.02 14.15 -8.66
N ALA A 46 -1.65 14.95 -7.81
CA ALA A 46 -1.23 16.33 -7.54
C ALA A 46 0.04 16.39 -6.67
N SER A 47 0.24 15.38 -5.84
CA SER A 47 1.37 15.21 -4.93
C SER A 47 1.58 13.73 -4.63
N ASP A 48 2.74 13.40 -4.07
CA ASP A 48 3.00 12.04 -3.58
C ASP A 48 1.96 11.65 -2.54
N ILE A 49 1.59 10.37 -2.54
CA ILE A 49 0.64 9.81 -1.56
C ILE A 49 1.34 8.71 -0.79
N ARG A 50 1.13 8.67 0.52
CA ARG A 50 1.68 7.63 1.40
C ARG A 50 0.55 6.95 2.16
N LEU A 51 0.39 5.64 1.97
CA LEU A 51 -0.55 4.80 2.70
C LEU A 51 0.23 3.99 3.74
N TRP A 52 -0.04 4.27 5.02
CA TRP A 52 0.52 3.52 6.12
C TRP A 52 -0.42 2.38 6.52
N LEU A 53 0.16 1.20 6.73
CA LEU A 53 -0.53 -0.04 7.04
C LEU A 53 0.06 -0.66 8.30
N ASP A 54 -0.75 -0.83 9.33
CA ASP A 54 -0.37 -1.60 10.52
C ASP A 54 -0.62 -3.08 10.27
N LEU A 55 0.44 -3.83 9.96
CA LEU A 55 0.36 -5.24 9.57
C LEU A 55 0.94 -6.12 10.68
N TRP A 56 0.19 -7.14 11.07
CA TRP A 56 0.59 -8.05 12.13
C TRP A 56 -0.05 -9.43 11.98
N HIS A 57 0.77 -10.46 11.86
CA HIS A 57 0.37 -11.88 11.82
C HIS A 57 -0.79 -12.18 10.86
N GLY A 58 -0.74 -11.62 9.65
CA GLY A 58 -1.77 -11.82 8.63
C GLY A 58 -3.02 -10.96 8.80
N LYS A 59 -2.99 -9.95 9.68
CA LYS A 59 -4.06 -8.97 9.87
C LYS A 59 -3.56 -7.56 9.60
N CYS A 60 -4.44 -6.74 9.04
CA CYS A 60 -4.29 -5.29 8.99
C CYS A 60 -5.07 -4.69 10.16
N ARG A 61 -4.37 -4.21 11.19
CA ARG A 61 -4.97 -3.66 12.41
C ARG A 61 -5.49 -2.23 12.21
N SER A 62 -4.85 -1.48 11.32
CA SER A 62 -5.18 -0.10 10.96
C SER A 62 -4.59 0.25 9.60
N ALA A 63 -5.24 1.15 8.87
CA ALA A 63 -4.74 1.72 7.63
C ALA A 63 -5.13 3.19 7.55
N ARG A 64 -4.21 4.05 7.10
CA ARG A 64 -4.48 5.48 6.95
C ARG A 64 -3.52 6.12 5.95
N PHE A 65 -3.98 7.15 5.28
CA PHE A 65 -3.09 8.01 4.50
C PHE A 65 -2.33 8.93 5.44
N LEU A 66 -1.03 9.12 5.19
CA LEU A 66 -0.18 10.04 5.94
C LEU A 66 -0.26 11.43 5.32
N HIS A 67 -0.18 12.46 6.15
CA HIS A 67 0.00 13.83 5.64
C HIS A 67 1.42 14.03 5.10
N ASP A 68 1.60 15.08 4.31
CA ASP A 68 2.92 15.48 3.81
C ASP A 68 3.87 15.76 4.98
N GLY A 69 5.06 15.15 4.94
CA GLY A 69 6.08 15.30 5.98
C GLY A 69 5.75 14.61 7.31
N GLU A 70 4.60 13.94 7.44
CA GLU A 70 4.28 13.16 8.64
C GLU A 70 5.28 12.01 8.81
N ASP A 71 5.86 11.92 10.01
CA ASP A 71 6.65 10.78 10.44
C ASP A 71 5.72 9.73 11.08
N SER A 72 5.96 8.47 10.78
CA SER A 72 5.18 7.36 11.31
C SER A 72 6.12 6.19 11.58
N PRO A 73 6.00 5.47 12.71
CA PRO A 73 6.78 4.25 12.89
C PRO A 73 6.39 3.21 11.82
N HIS A 74 7.36 2.79 11.01
CA HIS A 74 7.23 1.73 10.02
C HIS A 74 8.58 1.04 9.80
N GLU A 75 8.54 -0.22 9.40
CA GLU A 75 9.75 -1.00 9.13
C GLU A 75 10.18 -0.91 7.67
N PHE A 76 9.19 -0.80 6.77
CA PHE A 76 9.42 -0.85 5.34
C PHE A 76 8.62 0.21 4.61
N THR A 77 9.23 0.73 3.54
CA THR A 77 8.56 1.57 2.54
C THR A 77 8.75 0.93 1.17
N ILE A 78 7.64 0.69 0.48
CA ILE A 78 7.63 0.29 -0.93
C ILE A 78 7.13 1.51 -1.72
N GLY A 79 8.04 2.15 -2.44
CA GLY A 79 7.75 3.37 -3.19
C GLY A 79 7.96 3.17 -4.68
N ALA A 80 6.96 3.54 -5.47
CA ALA A 80 7.00 3.48 -6.93
C ALA A 80 6.18 4.62 -7.54
N ALA A 81 6.39 4.91 -8.82
CA ALA A 81 5.58 5.87 -9.56
C ALA A 81 4.12 5.40 -9.67
N GLU A 82 3.17 6.34 -9.75
CA GLU A 82 1.74 6.04 -9.90
C GLU A 82 1.44 5.09 -11.08
N SER A 83 2.18 5.19 -12.18
CA SER A 83 2.00 4.33 -13.36
C SER A 83 2.43 2.89 -13.08
N VAL A 84 3.48 2.68 -12.28
CA VAL A 84 3.92 1.35 -11.85
C VAL A 84 2.85 0.72 -10.97
N TRP A 85 2.33 1.45 -9.99
CA TRP A 85 1.23 0.99 -9.15
C TRP A 85 -0.01 0.62 -9.96
N HIS A 86 -0.39 1.44 -10.95
CA HIS A 86 -1.48 1.14 -11.86
C HIS A 86 -1.26 -0.19 -12.61
N ASN A 87 -0.04 -0.43 -13.10
CA ASN A 87 0.29 -1.66 -13.80
C ASN A 87 0.27 -2.89 -12.88
N LEU A 88 0.68 -2.73 -11.62
CA LEU A 88 0.61 -3.80 -10.61
C LEU A 88 -0.85 -4.20 -10.31
N VAL A 89 -1.71 -3.23 -10.02
CA VAL A 89 -3.12 -3.52 -9.62
C VAL A 89 -3.98 -4.02 -10.78
N THR A 90 -3.61 -3.69 -12.02
CA THR A 90 -4.26 -4.22 -13.23
C THR A 90 -3.69 -5.55 -13.70
N GLY A 91 -2.62 -6.05 -13.05
CA GLY A 91 -1.95 -7.30 -13.42
C GLY A 91 -1.07 -7.20 -14.67
N ALA A 92 -0.85 -5.99 -15.21
CA ALA A 92 0.05 -5.75 -16.33
C ALA A 92 1.53 -5.88 -15.96
N LEU A 93 1.86 -5.76 -14.66
CA LEU A 93 3.19 -5.97 -14.11
C LEU A 93 3.12 -6.92 -12.91
N ASP A 94 4.04 -7.89 -12.87
CA ASP A 94 4.19 -8.81 -11.74
C ASP A 94 4.97 -8.13 -10.60
N PRO A 95 4.50 -8.21 -9.33
CA PRO A 95 5.16 -7.57 -8.20
C PRO A 95 6.61 -8.04 -7.97
N THR A 96 6.90 -9.32 -8.13
CA THR A 96 8.27 -9.84 -7.94
C THR A 96 9.21 -9.31 -9.00
N LYS A 97 8.78 -9.28 -10.27
CA LYS A 97 9.57 -8.68 -11.36
C LYS A 97 9.80 -7.18 -11.14
N ALA A 98 8.79 -6.44 -10.68
CA ALA A 98 8.92 -5.01 -10.40
C ALA A 98 10.05 -4.76 -9.38
N MET A 99 9.97 -5.44 -8.23
CA MET A 99 10.96 -5.35 -7.15
C MET A 99 12.38 -5.72 -7.62
N MET A 100 12.54 -6.83 -8.35
CA MET A 100 13.86 -7.25 -8.87
C MET A 100 14.46 -6.27 -9.87
N SER A 101 13.62 -5.54 -10.60
CA SER A 101 14.05 -4.53 -11.57
C SER A 101 14.25 -3.14 -10.97
N GLY A 102 14.02 -2.97 -9.66
CA GLY A 102 14.11 -1.68 -8.97
C GLY A 102 13.05 -0.68 -9.41
N LYS A 103 11.87 -1.16 -9.80
CA LYS A 103 10.72 -0.34 -10.21
C LYS A 103 9.70 -0.19 -9.10
#